data_AF-A0A6L7J0Q5-F1
#
_entry.id   AF-A0A6L7J0Q5-F1
#
_cell.length_a   1.000
_cell.length_b   1.000
_cell.length_c   1.000
_cell.angle_alpha   90.00
_cell.angle_beta   90.00
_cell.angle_gamma   90.00
#
_symmetry.space_group_name_H-M   'P 1'
#
loop_
_entity.id
_entity.type
_entity.pdbx_description
1 polymer ?
#
loop_
_entity_poly.entity_id
_entity_poly.type
_entity_poly.pdbx_seq_one_letter_code
_entity_poly.pdbx_strand_id
1 'polypeptide(L)'
;MHLRITVALATCGIVALGGLAACAPQHNDETGSEGANAESTQVAFTWSYDSTCAQCHEKEDGSMDDAACLAATHAAEGTTCATCHTDESGLASAHKNATPDEAKKRATKLRSTTIDEAACLSCHGSYEELAAKTADLALLTDSEGTTVNPHAMPENEDHASTDCASCHVMHDSEPAEESAPEYCDSCHHAGVYSCHTCHD
;
A
#
# COMPACT_ATOMS: atom_id res chain seq x y z
N MET A 1 10.36 46.84 -23.47
CA MET A 1 10.35 46.22 -24.81
C MET A 1 9.19 45.24 -24.85
N HIS A 2 8.03 45.69 -25.34
CA HIS A 2 6.79 44.91 -25.33
C HIS A 2 6.68 44.14 -26.65
N LEU A 3 6.66 42.81 -26.58
CA LEU A 3 6.25 41.99 -27.72
C LEU A 3 4.87 41.38 -27.40
N ARG A 4 3.84 42.09 -27.87
CA ARG A 4 2.46 41.60 -27.95
C ARG A 4 2.35 40.81 -29.26
N ILE A 5 2.06 39.51 -29.18
CA ILE A 5 1.60 38.73 -30.33
C ILE A 5 0.17 38.29 -30.04
N THR A 6 -0.76 39.13 -30.49
CA THR A 6 -2.16 38.78 -30.71
C THR A 6 -2.29 38.23 -32.13
N VAL A 7 -2.70 36.97 -32.28
CA VAL A 7 -3.30 36.47 -33.51
C VAL A 7 -4.67 35.91 -33.16
N ALA A 8 -5.67 36.48 -33.84
CA ALA A 8 -7.07 36.25 -33.66
C ALA A 8 -7.63 35.36 -34.78
N LEU A 9 -8.61 34.54 -34.42
CA LEU A 9 -9.78 34.07 -35.19
C LEU A 9 -9.57 33.30 -36.51
N ALA A 10 -10.04 32.05 -36.52
CA ALA A 10 -10.86 31.51 -37.62
C ALA A 10 -11.69 30.32 -37.13
N THR A 11 -12.94 30.59 -36.74
CA THR A 11 -14.02 29.61 -36.62
C THR A 11 -14.54 29.28 -38.03
N CYS A 12 -14.45 28.01 -38.44
CA CYS A 12 -15.21 27.46 -39.56
C CYS A 12 -15.98 26.24 -39.08
N GLY A 13 -17.29 26.38 -38.99
CA GLY A 13 -18.20 25.25 -38.83
C GLY A 13 -18.34 24.49 -40.15
N ILE A 14 -18.35 23.16 -40.07
CA ILE A 14 -18.98 22.30 -41.07
C ILE A 14 -19.80 21.26 -40.31
N VAL A 15 -21.11 21.33 -40.53
CA VAL A 15 -22.10 20.31 -40.24
C VAL A 15 -21.92 19.18 -41.27
N ALA A 16 -21.80 17.94 -40.80
CA ALA A 16 -22.09 16.77 -41.62
C ALA A 16 -22.74 15.69 -40.72
N LEU A 17 -24.05 15.52 -40.92
CA LEU A 17 -24.80 14.34 -40.51
C LEU A 17 -24.27 13.10 -41.26
N GLY A 18 -24.24 11.96 -40.58
CA GLY A 18 -24.29 10.67 -41.27
C GLY A 18 -23.73 9.49 -40.47
N GLY A 19 -24.59 8.54 -40.12
CA GLY A 19 -24.19 7.16 -39.83
C GLY A 19 -24.40 6.70 -38.40
N LEU A 20 -25.64 6.38 -38.05
CA LEU A 20 -25.95 5.46 -36.96
C LEU A 20 -25.38 4.08 -37.32
N ALA A 21 -24.48 3.55 -36.50
CA ALA A 21 -24.21 2.12 -36.40
C ALA A 21 -24.15 1.78 -34.91
N ALA A 22 -25.34 1.70 -34.30
CA ALA A 22 -25.51 1.04 -33.02
C ALA A 22 -25.29 -0.46 -33.24
N CYS A 23 -24.28 -1.04 -32.61
CA CYS A 23 -24.20 -2.49 -32.44
C CYS A 23 -25.30 -2.89 -31.45
N ALA A 24 -26.49 -3.20 -31.96
CA ALA A 24 -27.52 -3.88 -31.20
C ALA A 24 -27.12 -5.36 -31.04
N PRO A 25 -27.20 -5.93 -29.81
CA PRO A 25 -26.98 -7.36 -29.61
C PRO A 25 -28.10 -8.15 -30.28
N GLN A 26 -27.72 -9.23 -30.98
CA GLN A 26 -28.67 -10.15 -31.59
C GLN A 26 -29.40 -10.93 -30.50
N HIS A 27 -30.69 -10.63 -30.33
CA HIS A 27 -31.64 -11.42 -29.56
C HIS A 27 -31.97 -12.66 -30.39
N ASN A 28 -31.61 -13.85 -29.90
CA ASN A 28 -32.18 -15.11 -30.37
C ASN A 28 -33.30 -15.49 -29.40
N ASP A 29 -34.55 -15.28 -29.82
CA ASP A 29 -35.71 -15.89 -29.19
C ASP A 29 -35.87 -17.31 -29.71
N GLU A 30 -35.57 -18.30 -28.88
CA GLU A 30 -36.21 -19.62 -28.91
C GLU A 30 -36.71 -19.90 -27.49
N THR A 31 -38.02 -20.14 -27.41
CA THR A 31 -38.82 -20.22 -26.19
C THR A 31 -38.73 -21.61 -25.56
N GLY A 32 -38.38 -21.66 -24.26
CA GLY A 32 -39.06 -22.50 -23.26
C GLY A 32 -38.44 -23.86 -22.89
N SER A 33 -37.84 -23.95 -21.70
CA SER A 33 -38.41 -24.66 -20.54
C SER A 33 -37.38 -24.73 -19.39
N GLU A 34 -37.82 -24.21 -18.25
CA GLU A 34 -37.52 -24.53 -16.85
C GLU A 34 -36.17 -25.11 -16.42
N GLY A 35 -35.57 -24.42 -15.45
CA GLY A 35 -34.57 -25.00 -14.54
C GLY A 35 -33.25 -24.27 -14.47
N ALA A 36 -33.26 -22.93 -14.37
CA ALA A 36 -32.05 -22.16 -14.07
C ALA A 36 -31.56 -22.45 -12.65
N ASN A 37 -30.75 -23.49 -12.49
CA ASN A 37 -29.61 -23.40 -11.60
C ASN A 37 -28.41 -23.13 -12.50
N ALA A 38 -28.18 -21.85 -12.82
CA ALA A 38 -26.88 -21.42 -13.25
C ALA A 38 -25.97 -21.55 -12.03
N GLU A 39 -25.53 -22.79 -11.79
CA GLU A 39 -24.42 -23.07 -10.89
C GLU A 39 -23.27 -22.23 -11.44
N SER A 40 -23.00 -21.12 -10.75
CA SER A 40 -21.89 -20.24 -11.07
C SER A 40 -20.67 -21.13 -11.10
N THR A 41 -20.18 -21.42 -12.30
CA THR A 41 -18.93 -22.13 -12.48
C THR A 41 -17.86 -21.18 -11.97
N GLN A 42 -17.62 -21.22 -10.66
CA GLN A 42 -16.53 -20.50 -10.04
C GLN A 42 -15.27 -21.14 -10.59
N VAL A 43 -14.69 -20.49 -11.60
CA VAL A 43 -13.34 -20.81 -12.04
C VAL A 43 -12.47 -20.65 -10.81
N ALA A 44 -11.84 -21.74 -10.37
CA ALA A 44 -10.94 -21.71 -9.24
C ALA A 44 -9.88 -20.63 -9.49
N PHE A 45 -9.83 -19.62 -8.61
CA PHE A 45 -8.82 -18.59 -8.69
C PHE A 45 -7.45 -19.23 -8.43
N THR A 46 -6.54 -19.10 -9.39
CA THR A 46 -5.15 -19.52 -9.23
C THR A 46 -4.32 -18.27 -9.12
N TRP A 47 -3.75 -18.04 -7.95
CA TRP A 47 -2.88 -16.90 -7.72
C TRP A 47 -1.59 -17.01 -8.54
N SER A 48 -1.12 -15.87 -9.00
CA SER A 48 0.19 -15.63 -9.60
C SER A 48 0.64 -14.22 -9.26
N TYR A 49 1.93 -13.93 -9.43
CA TYR A 49 2.50 -12.59 -9.17
C TYR A 49 1.85 -11.49 -10.02
N ASP A 50 1.33 -11.84 -11.20
CA ASP A 50 0.62 -10.92 -12.11
C ASP A 50 -0.88 -10.77 -11.80
N SER A 51 -1.37 -11.38 -10.71
CA SER A 51 -2.78 -11.30 -10.34
C SER A 51 -3.15 -9.88 -9.91
N THR A 52 -4.31 -9.38 -10.36
CA THR A 52 -4.82 -8.08 -9.92
C THR A 52 -5.24 -8.15 -8.45
N CYS A 53 -4.38 -7.65 -7.55
CA CYS A 53 -4.55 -7.69 -6.10
C CYS A 53 -5.86 -7.01 -5.65
N ALA A 54 -6.21 -5.90 -6.30
CA ALA A 54 -7.40 -5.08 -6.06
C ALA A 54 -8.73 -5.86 -6.10
N GLN A 55 -8.76 -7.01 -6.79
CA GLN A 55 -9.97 -7.83 -6.86
C GLN A 55 -10.40 -8.36 -5.48
N CYS A 56 -9.45 -8.52 -4.55
CA CYS A 56 -9.72 -8.99 -3.19
C CYS A 56 -9.24 -8.00 -2.11
N HIS A 57 -8.16 -7.25 -2.37
CA HIS A 57 -7.55 -6.31 -1.43
C HIS A 57 -7.98 -4.86 -1.68
N GLU A 58 -9.29 -4.62 -1.74
CA GLU A 58 -9.86 -3.30 -2.09
C GLU A 58 -9.43 -2.20 -1.10
N LYS A 59 -9.24 -2.52 0.19
CA LYS A 59 -8.76 -1.55 1.18
C LYS A 59 -7.31 -1.13 0.89
N GLU A 60 -6.41 -2.10 0.76
CA GLU A 60 -4.99 -1.82 0.52
C GLU A 60 -4.78 -1.15 -0.85
N ASP A 61 -5.51 -1.57 -1.87
CA ASP A 61 -5.53 -0.92 -3.19
C ASP A 61 -6.01 0.52 -3.08
N GLY A 62 -7.15 0.76 -2.42
CA GLY A 62 -7.69 2.11 -2.22
C GLY A 62 -6.75 3.04 -1.45
N SER A 63 -5.92 2.51 -0.54
CA SER A 63 -4.91 3.32 0.17
C SER A 63 -3.78 3.82 -0.72
N MET A 64 -3.60 3.25 -1.92
CA MET A 64 -2.65 3.77 -2.92
C MET A 64 -3.14 5.05 -3.60
N ASP A 65 -4.43 5.38 -3.46
CA ASP A 65 -5.02 6.64 -3.95
C ASP A 65 -5.34 7.63 -2.82
N ASP A 66 -5.25 7.20 -1.55
CA ASP A 66 -5.50 8.04 -0.39
C ASP A 66 -4.23 8.75 0.07
N ALA A 67 -4.17 10.07 -0.18
CA ALA A 67 -3.01 10.90 0.20
C ALA A 67 -2.73 10.94 1.71
N ALA A 68 -3.65 10.47 2.57
CA ALA A 68 -3.37 10.29 3.99
C ALA A 68 -2.55 9.03 4.28
N CYS A 69 -2.55 8.04 3.38
CA CYS A 69 -1.78 6.81 3.53
C CYS A 69 -0.39 6.95 2.88
N LEU A 70 0.66 6.42 3.53
CA LEU A 70 2.01 6.43 2.96
C LEU A 70 2.11 5.62 1.65
N ALA A 71 1.23 4.63 1.47
CA ALA A 71 1.10 3.86 0.23
C ALA A 71 0.84 4.76 -0.99
N ALA A 72 0.06 5.83 -0.86
CA ALA A 72 -0.21 6.74 -1.98
C ALA A 72 1.02 7.53 -2.42
N THR A 73 1.89 7.92 -1.48
CA THR A 73 3.18 8.54 -1.82
C THR A 73 4.04 7.56 -2.63
N HIS A 74 4.08 6.29 -2.24
CA HIS A 74 4.85 5.27 -2.96
C HIS A 74 4.24 4.96 -4.34
N ALA A 75 2.92 4.91 -4.42
CA ALA A 75 2.19 4.72 -5.67
C ALA A 75 2.49 5.83 -6.69
N ALA A 76 2.56 7.09 -6.22
CA ALA A 76 2.92 8.24 -7.05
C ALA A 76 4.35 8.14 -7.62
N GLU A 77 5.26 7.47 -6.93
CA GLU A 77 6.63 7.17 -7.39
C GLU A 77 6.70 5.90 -8.28
N GLY A 78 5.56 5.29 -8.61
CA GLY A 78 5.48 4.12 -9.50
C GLY A 78 5.66 2.77 -8.80
N THR A 79 5.60 2.74 -7.46
CA THR A 79 5.63 1.51 -6.67
C THR A 79 4.34 0.72 -6.90
N THR A 80 4.45 -0.60 -6.97
CA THR A 80 3.32 -1.54 -7.07
C THR A 80 3.28 -2.44 -5.84
N CYS A 81 2.21 -3.23 -5.65
CA CYS A 81 2.10 -4.17 -4.53
C CYS A 81 3.33 -5.09 -4.43
N ALA A 82 3.79 -5.57 -5.59
CA ALA A 82 4.95 -6.44 -5.78
C ALA A 82 6.31 -5.77 -5.51
N THR A 83 6.36 -4.44 -5.41
CA THR A 83 7.61 -3.74 -5.10
C THR A 83 7.99 -3.96 -3.63
N CYS A 84 7.01 -4.02 -2.72
CA CYS A 84 7.24 -4.23 -1.30
C CYS A 84 6.91 -5.67 -0.86
N HIS A 85 5.90 -6.30 -1.45
CA HIS A 85 5.52 -7.69 -1.15
C HIS A 85 6.26 -8.67 -2.06
N THR A 86 7.55 -8.84 -1.80
CA THR A 86 8.48 -9.59 -2.67
C THR A 86 8.54 -11.10 -2.39
N ASP A 87 7.99 -11.57 -1.25
CA ASP A 87 7.95 -12.99 -0.90
C ASP A 87 6.91 -13.77 -1.72
N GLU A 88 7.27 -14.08 -2.96
CA GLU A 88 6.40 -14.82 -3.89
C GLU A 88 5.93 -16.17 -3.33
N SER A 89 6.81 -16.90 -2.63
CA SER A 89 6.48 -18.21 -2.06
C SER A 89 5.49 -18.09 -0.90
N GLY A 90 5.70 -17.12 -0.01
CA GLY A 90 4.80 -16.80 1.08
C GLY A 90 3.45 -16.31 0.57
N LEU A 91 3.43 -15.45 -0.45
CA LEU A 91 2.21 -15.01 -1.11
C LEU A 91 1.46 -16.18 -1.78
N ALA A 92 2.15 -17.04 -2.53
CA ALA A 92 1.53 -18.23 -3.13
C ALA A 92 0.90 -19.13 -2.06
N SER A 93 1.56 -19.28 -0.91
CA SER A 93 1.06 -20.05 0.22
C SER A 93 -0.17 -19.39 0.87
N ALA A 94 -0.15 -18.07 1.04
CA ALA A 94 -1.25 -17.28 1.62
C ALA A 94 -2.51 -17.33 0.74
N HIS A 95 -2.35 -17.41 -0.58
CA HIS A 95 -3.45 -17.46 -1.54
C HIS A 95 -3.89 -18.88 -1.91
N LYS A 96 -3.29 -19.91 -1.29
CA LYS A 96 -3.65 -21.30 -1.57
C LYS A 96 -5.12 -21.55 -1.22
N ASN A 97 -5.87 -22.10 -2.18
CA ASN A 97 -7.31 -22.37 -2.07
C ASN A 97 -8.19 -21.12 -1.86
N ALA A 98 -7.67 -19.92 -2.14
CA ALA A 98 -8.49 -18.72 -2.13
C ALA A 98 -9.53 -18.81 -3.27
N THR A 99 -10.82 -18.75 -2.94
CA THR A 99 -11.88 -18.51 -3.92
C THR A 99 -12.27 -17.04 -3.87
N PRO A 100 -12.67 -16.39 -4.97
CA PRO A 100 -12.96 -14.95 -4.97
C PRO A 100 -13.93 -14.50 -3.86
N ASP A 101 -15.01 -15.26 -3.63
CA ASP A 101 -16.03 -14.92 -2.64
C ASP A 101 -15.53 -15.03 -1.19
N GLU A 102 -14.61 -15.96 -0.92
CA GLU A 102 -14.02 -16.13 0.41
C GLU A 102 -12.76 -15.28 0.58
N ALA A 103 -12.05 -14.99 -0.51
CA ALA A 103 -10.88 -14.15 -0.54
C ALA A 103 -11.25 -12.73 -0.15
N LYS A 104 -12.33 -12.14 -0.68
CA LYS A 104 -12.80 -10.81 -0.25
C LYS A 104 -13.12 -10.72 1.24
N LYS A 105 -13.67 -11.79 1.84
CA LYS A 105 -14.01 -11.83 3.28
C LYS A 105 -12.79 -12.05 4.18
N ARG A 106 -11.74 -12.70 3.65
CA ARG A 106 -10.52 -13.03 4.39
C ARG A 106 -9.36 -12.08 4.08
N ALA A 107 -9.47 -11.29 3.02
CA ALA A 107 -8.53 -10.26 2.62
C ALA A 107 -8.46 -9.23 3.75
N THR A 108 -7.42 -9.39 4.53
CA THR A 108 -7.07 -8.55 5.65
C THR A 108 -5.59 -8.25 5.53
N LYS A 109 -5.07 -7.37 6.39
CA LYS A 109 -3.63 -7.07 6.45
C LYS A 109 -2.83 -8.37 6.39
N LEU A 110 -1.89 -8.43 5.46
CA LEU A 110 -1.02 -9.59 5.26
C LEU A 110 -0.19 -9.80 6.54
N ARG A 111 -0.34 -10.97 7.15
CA ARG A 111 0.36 -11.37 8.40
C ARG A 111 1.28 -12.57 8.23
N SER A 112 1.13 -13.28 7.11
CA SER A 112 1.84 -14.53 6.83
C SER A 112 3.18 -14.32 6.13
N THR A 113 3.44 -13.10 5.66
CA THR A 113 4.74 -12.69 5.11
C THR A 113 5.16 -11.40 5.77
N THR A 114 6.45 -11.14 5.77
CA THR A 114 7.06 -9.86 6.14
C THR A 114 7.52 -9.13 4.88
N ILE A 115 7.66 -7.81 4.98
CA ILE A 115 8.37 -7.03 3.97
C ILE A 115 9.85 -7.20 4.29
N ASP A 116 10.62 -7.71 3.33
CA ASP A 116 12.06 -7.80 3.49
C ASP A 116 12.63 -6.38 3.60
N GLU A 117 13.50 -6.15 4.60
CA GLU A 117 14.09 -4.83 4.84
C GLU A 117 14.83 -4.29 3.62
N ALA A 118 15.44 -5.16 2.80
CA ALA A 118 16.11 -4.75 1.57
C ALA A 118 15.15 -4.12 0.56
N ALA A 119 13.84 -4.43 0.60
CA ALA A 119 12.85 -3.76 -0.24
C ALA A 119 12.79 -2.26 0.07
N CYS A 120 12.81 -1.90 1.35
CA CYS A 120 12.84 -0.51 1.81
C CYS A 120 14.18 0.15 1.48
N LEU A 121 15.29 -0.48 1.88
CA LEU A 121 16.63 0.10 1.78
C LEU A 121 17.10 0.26 0.32
N SER A 122 16.53 -0.49 -0.63
CA SER A 122 16.84 -0.35 -2.06
C SER A 122 16.59 1.06 -2.62
N CYS A 123 15.61 1.78 -2.06
CA CYS A 123 15.28 3.16 -2.45
C CYS A 123 15.67 4.17 -1.36
N HIS A 124 15.58 3.78 -0.08
CA HIS A 124 15.76 4.70 1.05
C HIS A 124 17.24 4.89 1.47
N GLY A 125 18.13 3.99 1.07
CA GLY A 125 19.54 4.00 1.46
C GLY A 125 19.80 3.18 2.71
N SER A 126 21.00 3.29 3.29
CA SER A 126 21.38 2.56 4.49
C SER A 126 20.82 3.20 5.77
N TYR A 127 20.83 2.45 6.88
CA TYR A 127 20.47 3.00 8.19
C TYR A 127 21.35 4.19 8.59
N GLU A 128 22.64 4.19 8.27
CA GLU A 128 23.53 5.32 8.55
C GLU A 128 23.10 6.58 7.77
N GLU A 129 22.69 6.43 6.51
CA GLU A 129 22.20 7.54 5.70
C GLU A 129 20.86 8.06 6.22
N LEU A 130 19.96 7.16 6.62
CA LEU A 130 18.68 7.51 7.23
C LEU A 130 18.87 8.21 8.58
N ALA A 131 19.70 7.65 9.45
CA ALA A 131 20.08 8.24 10.72
C ALA A 131 20.62 9.66 10.57
N ALA A 132 21.50 9.89 9.57
CA ALA A 132 22.03 11.22 9.30
C ALA A 132 20.95 12.19 8.82
N LYS A 133 20.00 11.74 7.98
CA LYS A 133 18.87 12.56 7.50
C LYS A 133 17.88 12.92 8.62
N THR A 134 17.75 12.06 9.64
CA THR A 134 16.80 12.25 10.74
C THR A 134 17.45 12.72 12.04
N ALA A 135 18.74 13.06 12.04
CA ALA A 135 19.51 13.40 13.24
C ALA A 135 18.96 14.61 14.01
N ASP A 136 18.32 15.55 13.32
CA ASP A 136 17.78 16.78 13.90
C ASP A 136 16.29 16.67 14.29
N LEU A 137 15.67 15.50 14.13
CA LEU A 137 14.27 15.29 14.49
C LEU A 137 14.15 14.98 15.98
N ALA A 138 13.22 15.67 16.66
CA ALA A 138 12.92 15.48 18.08
C ALA A 138 11.58 14.77 18.34
N LEU A 139 11.03 14.09 17.33
CA LEU A 139 9.71 13.44 17.40
C LEU A 139 9.63 12.42 18.55
N LEU A 140 10.66 11.59 18.69
CA LEU A 140 10.76 10.61 19.76
C LEU A 140 11.58 11.20 20.91
N THR A 141 10.94 12.05 21.71
CA THR A 141 11.49 12.57 22.95
C THR A 141 10.66 12.06 24.12
N ASP A 142 11.32 11.38 25.06
CA ASP A 142 10.66 10.77 26.21
C ASP A 142 10.29 11.79 27.31
N SER A 143 9.67 11.30 28.37
CA SER A 143 9.23 12.14 29.50
C SER A 143 10.38 12.75 30.31
N GLU A 144 11.60 12.24 30.18
CA GLU A 144 12.82 12.75 30.82
C GLU A 144 13.61 13.71 29.91
N GLY A 145 13.14 13.92 28.67
CA GLY A 145 13.78 14.78 27.68
C GLY A 145 14.87 14.08 26.86
N THR A 146 14.93 12.75 26.90
CA THR A 146 15.83 11.96 26.05
C THR A 146 15.23 11.85 24.65
N THR A 147 15.90 12.44 23.67
CA THR A 147 15.55 12.26 22.26
C THR A 147 16.33 11.09 21.68
N VAL A 148 15.62 10.18 20.98
CA VAL A 148 16.22 9.05 20.27
C VAL A 148 15.95 9.12 18.77
N ASN A 149 16.87 8.55 17.98
CA ASN A 149 16.69 8.39 16.54
C ASN A 149 16.48 6.89 16.25
N PRO A 150 15.29 6.47 15.78
CA PRO A 150 14.98 5.05 15.58
C PRO A 150 15.78 4.45 14.42
N HIS A 151 16.30 5.28 13.49
CA HIS A 151 17.19 4.84 12.43
C HIS A 151 18.65 4.65 12.88
N ALA A 152 18.98 5.07 14.10
CA ALA A 152 20.27 4.84 14.75
C ALA A 152 20.10 4.04 16.05
N MET A 153 19.07 3.20 16.10
CA MET A 153 18.69 2.46 17.30
C MET A 153 19.79 1.49 17.73
N PRO A 154 20.09 1.36 19.03
CA PRO A 154 21.07 0.39 19.50
C PRO A 154 20.66 -1.03 19.15
N GLU A 155 21.58 -1.80 18.57
CA GLU A 155 21.37 -3.21 18.28
C GLU A 155 21.32 -4.04 19.58
N ASN A 156 20.20 -4.70 19.82
CA ASN A 156 20.02 -5.69 20.88
C ASN A 156 18.92 -6.69 20.49
N GLU A 157 18.72 -7.73 21.29
CA GLU A 157 17.74 -8.79 21.00
C GLU A 157 16.29 -8.28 20.99
N ASP A 158 15.96 -7.28 21.81
CA ASP A 158 14.61 -6.72 21.89
C ASP A 158 14.26 -5.87 20.66
N HIS A 159 15.23 -5.11 20.15
CA HIS A 159 15.10 -4.29 18.94
C HIS A 159 15.24 -5.09 17.64
N ALA A 160 15.72 -6.33 17.68
CA ALA A 160 15.93 -7.16 16.49
C ALA A 160 14.62 -7.50 15.74
N SER A 161 13.48 -7.35 16.41
CA SER A 161 12.15 -7.56 15.81
C SER A 161 11.51 -6.30 15.24
N THR A 162 12.13 -5.13 15.45
CA THR A 162 11.68 -3.85 14.90
C THR A 162 12.06 -3.75 13.43
N ASP A 163 11.09 -3.42 12.60
CA ASP A 163 11.28 -3.18 11.17
C ASP A 163 10.74 -1.80 10.76
N CYS A 164 10.92 -1.42 9.49
CA CYS A 164 10.43 -0.13 8.99
C CYS A 164 8.92 0.02 9.16
N ALA A 165 8.17 -1.08 8.99
CA ALA A 165 6.71 -1.09 9.04
C ALA A 165 6.14 -1.07 10.47
N SER A 166 7.00 -1.24 11.48
CA SER A 166 6.66 -1.11 12.89
C SER A 166 6.31 0.34 13.25
N CYS A 167 6.98 1.30 12.61
CA CYS A 167 6.71 2.72 12.78
C CYS A 167 6.07 3.37 11.55
N HIS A 168 6.40 2.92 10.33
CA HIS A 168 5.86 3.48 9.08
C HIS A 168 4.68 2.65 8.55
N VAL A 169 3.46 2.98 8.97
CA VAL A 169 2.26 2.25 8.57
C VAL A 169 1.85 2.63 7.14
N MET A 170 1.94 1.67 6.21
CA MET A 170 1.77 1.96 4.77
C MET A 170 0.33 2.16 4.32
N HIS A 171 -0.56 1.25 4.74
CA HIS A 171 -1.94 1.14 4.25
C HIS A 171 -2.98 1.65 5.26
N ASP A 172 -2.54 2.52 6.17
CA ASP A 172 -3.41 3.22 7.10
C ASP A 172 -3.08 4.71 7.07
N SER A 173 -4.03 5.55 7.49
CA SER A 173 -3.89 7.00 7.52
C SER A 173 -3.14 7.52 8.74
N GLU A 174 -2.80 6.64 9.67
CA GLU A 174 -2.00 6.97 10.85
C GLU A 174 -0.59 7.43 10.43
N PRO A 175 -0.22 8.69 10.73
CA PRO A 175 1.07 9.23 10.34
C PRO A 175 2.19 8.68 11.23
N ALA A 176 3.43 8.67 10.72
CA ALA A 176 4.60 8.20 11.48
C ALA A 176 4.83 8.99 12.77
N GLU A 177 4.38 10.25 12.81
CA GLU A 177 4.38 11.11 13.98
C GLU A 177 3.51 10.59 15.15
N GLU A 178 2.55 9.71 14.86
CA GLU A 178 1.68 9.08 15.86
C GLU A 178 2.09 7.61 16.09
N SER A 179 2.27 6.83 15.02
CA SER A 179 2.59 5.41 15.12
C SER A 179 3.99 5.13 15.69
N ALA A 180 4.98 5.99 15.44
CA ALA A 180 6.33 5.76 15.96
C ALA A 180 6.41 5.92 17.49
N PRO A 181 5.89 6.99 18.13
CA PRO A 181 5.79 7.05 19.58
C PRO A 181 5.02 5.88 20.19
N GLU A 182 3.87 5.51 19.60
CA GLU A 182 3.06 4.39 20.09
C GLU A 182 3.81 3.06 20.04
N TYR A 183 4.59 2.81 18.99
CA TYR A 183 5.44 1.64 18.90
C TYR A 183 6.50 1.64 20.00
N CYS A 184 7.21 2.76 20.20
CA CYS A 184 8.19 2.89 21.27
C CYS A 184 7.56 2.63 22.64
N ASP A 185 6.38 3.19 22.92
CA ASP A 185 5.66 3.02 24.18
C ASP A 185 5.14 1.59 24.39
N SER A 186 5.02 0.78 23.32
CA SER A 186 4.64 -0.63 23.46
C SER A 186 5.69 -1.47 24.21
N CYS A 187 6.96 -1.05 24.16
CA CYS A 187 8.07 -1.66 24.91
C CYS A 187 8.54 -0.74 26.06
N HIS A 188 8.63 0.56 25.80
CA HIS A 188 8.99 1.61 26.76
C HIS A 188 7.75 2.21 27.44
N HIS A 189 6.86 1.37 27.95
CA HIS A 189 5.57 1.76 28.54
C HIS A 189 5.66 2.70 29.76
N ALA A 190 6.85 2.90 30.31
CA ALA A 190 7.13 3.92 31.33
C ALA A 190 7.35 5.34 30.74
N GLY A 191 7.41 5.46 29.42
CA GLY A 191 7.72 6.71 28.71
C GLY A 191 9.16 7.17 28.94
N VAL A 192 10.10 6.22 29.04
CA VAL A 192 11.54 6.46 29.27
C VAL A 192 12.34 5.57 28.33
N TYR A 193 13.18 6.18 27.49
CA TYR A 193 13.97 5.49 26.46
C TYR A 193 15.34 5.00 26.95
N SER A 194 15.77 5.44 28.14
CA SER A 194 17.02 4.96 28.75
C SER A 194 17.00 3.44 28.98
N CYS A 195 17.89 2.70 28.30
CA CYS A 195 18.03 1.25 28.45
C CYS A 195 18.46 0.85 29.88
N HIS A 196 18.16 -0.39 30.27
CA HIS A 196 18.53 -0.99 31.56
C HIS A 196 18.05 -0.24 32.81
N THR A 197 17.07 0.66 32.65
CA THR A 197 16.41 1.33 33.78
C THR A 197 15.24 0.52 34.32
N CYS A 198 14.60 -0.31 33.48
CA CYS A 198 13.38 -1.06 33.78
C CYS A 198 13.46 -2.56 33.48
N HIS A 199 14.18 -2.96 32.42
CA HIS A 199 14.39 -4.36 32.01
C HIS A 199 15.88 -4.61 31.74
N ASP A 200 16.34 -5.83 32.03
CA ASP A 200 17.75 -6.24 31.92
C ASP A 200 18.16 -6.56 30.49
#